data_AF-A0A9W9Q121-F1
#
_entry.id   AF-A0A9W9Q121-F1
#
_cell.length_a   1.000
_cell.length_b   1.000
_cell.length_c   1.000
_cell.angle_alpha   90.00
_cell.angle_beta   90.00
_cell.angle_gamma   90.00
#
_symmetry.space_group_name_H-M   'P 1'
#
loop_
_entity.id
_entity.type
_entity.pdbx_description
1 polymer ?
#
loop_
_entity_poly.entity_id
_entity_poly.type
_entity_poly.pdbx_seq_one_letter_code
_entity_poly.pdbx_strand_id
1 'polypeptide(L)'
;MGIVPYGFLASAEVVEDGSPNNGIKDSIKVLEWFGGDPNHVVVGGSNAGAGFITLLLTTYGGRNDGLFYATAAGSQSFAATNTINQSQFAYDNLVIRTSCASSTNTLNCLRNLDAGTL
;
A
#
# COMPACT_ATOMS: atom_id res chain seq x y z
N MET A 1 6.77 -4.42 12.54
CA MET A 1 7.17 -3.56 11.40
C MET A 1 6.70 -4.22 10.11
N GLY A 2 5.38 -4.41 9.92
CA GLY A 2 4.84 -5.31 8.89
C GLY A 2 3.81 -4.69 7.94
N ILE A 3 3.51 -3.40 8.04
CA ILE A 3 2.51 -2.78 7.14
C ILE A 3 3.13 -2.39 5.79
N VAL A 4 4.40 -1.97 5.82
CA VAL A 4 5.08 -1.39 4.66
C VAL A 4 5.43 -2.44 3.59
N PRO A 5 6.08 -3.60 3.90
CA PRO A 5 6.45 -4.54 2.84
C PRO A 5 5.25 -5.29 2.22
N TYR A 6 4.16 -5.50 2.96
CA TYR A 6 3.01 -6.24 2.42
C TYR A 6 2.05 -5.36 1.61
N GLY A 7 1.91 -4.08 1.99
CA GLY A 7 0.98 -3.16 1.32
C GLY A 7 1.63 -2.19 0.32
N PHE A 8 2.92 -1.88 0.49
CA PHE A 8 3.57 -0.75 -0.19
C PHE A 8 4.97 -1.07 -0.74
N LEU A 9 5.32 -2.35 -0.90
CA LEU A 9 6.53 -2.73 -1.61
C LEU A 9 6.42 -2.29 -3.07
N ALA A 10 7.48 -1.65 -3.57
CA ALA A 10 7.51 -1.03 -4.88
C ALA A 10 8.87 -1.28 -5.55
N SER A 11 8.84 -1.98 -6.68
CA SER A 11 10.02 -2.34 -7.48
C SER A 11 9.58 -2.70 -8.90
N ALA A 12 10.54 -2.86 -9.82
CA ALA A 12 10.26 -3.34 -11.17
C ALA A 12 9.61 -4.75 -11.13
N GLU A 13 10.11 -5.64 -10.27
CA GLU A 13 9.60 -7.00 -10.08
C GLU A 13 8.15 -7.00 -9.58
N VAL A 14 7.81 -6.11 -8.64
CA VAL A 14 6.44 -5.96 -8.14
C VAL A 14 5.51 -5.37 -9.21
N VAL A 15 6.02 -4.53 -10.11
CA VAL A 15 5.22 -4.03 -11.25
C VAL A 15 5.01 -5.11 -12.30
N GLU A 16 6.01 -5.95 -12.56
CA GLU A 16 5.97 -7.00 -13.58
C GLU A 16 5.10 -8.20 -13.17
N ASP A 17 5.32 -8.74 -11.97
CA ASP A 17 4.68 -9.96 -11.49
C ASP A 17 3.92 -9.73 -10.18
N GLY A 18 3.32 -8.54 -10.02
CA GLY A 18 2.63 -8.17 -8.79
C GLY A 18 1.71 -6.96 -8.97
N SER A 19 1.61 -6.16 -7.90
CA SER A 19 0.75 -4.98 -7.88
C SER A 19 1.27 -3.99 -6.83
N PRO A 20 1.68 -2.77 -7.21
CA PRO A 20 2.07 -1.75 -6.25
C PRO A 20 0.85 -1.15 -5.55
N ASN A 21 1.10 -0.53 -4.38
CA ASN A 21 0.09 0.17 -3.57
C ASN A 21 -1.12 -0.70 -3.18
N ASN A 22 -0.89 -1.98 -2.87
CA ASN A 22 -1.95 -2.87 -2.42
C ASN A 22 -2.63 -2.38 -1.14
N GLY A 23 -1.94 -1.68 -0.22
CA GLY A 23 -2.59 -1.11 0.97
C GLY A 23 -3.71 -0.10 0.64
N ILE A 24 -3.56 0.67 -0.45
CA ILE A 24 -4.63 1.56 -0.95
C ILE A 24 -5.76 0.72 -1.55
N LYS A 25 -5.43 -0.27 -2.38
CA LYS A 25 -6.40 -1.15 -3.05
C LYS A 25 -7.22 -1.96 -2.05
N ASP A 26 -6.60 -2.46 -0.99
CA ASP A 26 -7.25 -3.18 0.10
C ASP A 26 -8.24 -2.27 0.84
N SER A 27 -7.86 -1.01 1.08
CA SER A 27 -8.75 -0.03 1.74
C SER A 27 -9.97 0.29 0.87
N ILE A 28 -9.77 0.44 -0.44
CA ILE A 28 -10.88 0.56 -1.41
C ILE A 28 -11.75 -0.69 -1.36
N LYS A 29 -11.14 -1.88 -1.35
CA LYS A 29 -11.89 -3.13 -1.35
C LYS A 29 -12.75 -3.30 -0.10
N VAL A 30 -12.23 -2.89 1.06
CA VAL A 30 -12.99 -2.87 2.33
C VAL A 30 -14.19 -1.94 2.22
N LEU A 31 -14.04 -0.77 1.59
CA LEU A 31 -15.16 0.17 1.40
C LEU A 31 -16.21 -0.38 0.43
N GLU A 32 -15.80 -1.06 -0.65
CA GLU A 32 -16.73 -1.76 -1.57
C GLU A 32 -17.51 -2.87 -0.87
N TRP A 33 -16.91 -3.52 0.13
CA TRP A 33 -17.52 -4.61 0.90
C TRP A 33 -18.19 -4.14 2.18
N PHE A 34 -18.25 -2.83 2.42
CA PHE A 34 -18.81 -2.30 3.65
C PHE A 34 -20.32 -2.51 3.69
N GLY A 35 -20.79 -3.24 4.71
CA GLY A 35 -22.21 -3.60 4.87
C GLY A 35 -23.06 -2.61 5.67
N GLY A 36 -22.52 -1.43 6.01
CA GLY A 36 -23.28 -0.36 6.68
C GLY A 36 -24.12 0.45 5.69
N ASP A 37 -24.59 1.64 6.09
CA ASP A 37 -25.26 2.55 5.15
C ASP A 37 -24.24 3.09 4.15
N PRO A 38 -24.31 2.69 2.86
CA PRO A 38 -23.34 3.13 1.85
C PRO A 38 -23.41 4.64 1.60
N ASN A 39 -24.53 5.31 1.94
CA ASN A 39 -24.69 6.74 1.74
C ASN A 39 -24.07 7.58 2.88
N HIS A 40 -23.66 6.96 3.98
CA HIS A 40 -23.20 7.67 5.18
C HIS A 40 -21.89 7.07 5.75
N VAL A 41 -20.96 6.71 4.88
CA VAL A 41 -19.61 6.29 5.27
C VAL A 41 -18.67 7.49 5.43
N VAL A 42 -18.06 7.63 6.62
CA VAL A 42 -17.01 8.62 6.91
C VAL A 42 -15.69 7.90 7.15
N VAL A 43 -14.63 8.28 6.42
CA VAL A 43 -13.29 7.69 6.62
C VAL A 43 -12.41 8.65 7.41
N GLY A 44 -11.85 8.16 8.51
CA GLY A 44 -11.05 8.96 9.45
C GLY A 44 -9.62 8.46 9.60
N GLY A 45 -8.68 9.38 9.83
CA GLY A 45 -7.29 9.04 10.13
C GLY A 45 -6.55 10.16 10.87
N SER A 46 -5.47 9.78 11.56
CA SER A 46 -4.54 10.71 12.22
C SER A 46 -3.09 10.44 11.82
N ASN A 47 -2.21 11.45 11.87
CA ASN A 47 -0.79 11.30 11.54
C ASN A 47 -0.57 10.68 10.13
N ALA A 48 0.14 9.55 10.03
CA ALA A 48 0.31 8.81 8.77
C ALA A 48 -1.02 8.35 8.17
N GLY A 49 -2.02 8.03 9.02
CA GLY A 49 -3.36 7.69 8.57
C GLY A 49 -4.09 8.87 7.93
N ALA A 50 -3.89 10.09 8.45
CA ALA A 50 -4.43 11.30 7.82
C ALA A 50 -3.76 11.60 6.48
N GLY A 51 -2.45 11.34 6.34
CA GLY A 51 -1.77 11.38 5.05
C GLY A 51 -2.31 10.32 4.07
N PHE A 52 -2.63 9.13 4.58
CA PHE A 52 -3.27 8.07 3.79
C PHE A 52 -4.68 8.47 3.31
N ILE A 53 -5.47 9.19 4.13
CA ILE A 53 -6.76 9.76 3.67
C ILE A 53 -6.55 10.67 2.45
N THR A 54 -5.49 11.49 2.44
CA THR A 54 -5.16 12.33 1.27
C THR A 54 -4.80 11.48 0.04
N LEU A 55 -4.06 10.38 0.21
CA LEU A 55 -3.79 9.45 -0.89
C LEU A 55 -5.08 8.80 -1.41
N LEU A 56 -5.96 8.36 -0.51
CA LEU A 56 -7.24 7.76 -0.87
C LEU A 56 -8.14 8.73 -1.64
N LEU A 57 -8.24 9.99 -1.20
CA LEU A 57 -8.98 11.06 -1.87
C LEU A 57 -8.47 11.38 -3.28
N THR A 58 -7.17 11.21 -3.52
CA THR A 58 -6.52 11.54 -4.81
C THR A 58 -6.27 10.32 -5.68
N THR A 59 -6.66 9.12 -5.21
CA THR A 59 -6.49 7.87 -5.94
C THR A 59 -7.25 7.92 -7.28
N TYR A 60 -6.65 7.35 -8.32
CA TYR A 60 -7.16 7.40 -9.70
C TYR A 60 -7.47 8.82 -10.21
N GLY A 61 -6.71 9.83 -9.76
CA GLY A 61 -6.91 11.23 -10.16
C GLY A 61 -8.09 11.90 -9.46
N GLY A 62 -8.52 11.38 -8.30
CA GLY A 62 -9.67 11.91 -7.56
C GLY A 62 -11.02 11.41 -8.06
N ARG A 63 -11.04 10.25 -8.74
CA ARG A 63 -12.28 9.61 -9.18
C ARG A 63 -13.15 9.32 -7.95
N ASN A 64 -14.41 9.76 -8.00
CA ASN A 64 -15.39 9.49 -6.95
C ASN A 64 -16.23 8.27 -7.31
N ASP A 65 -15.91 7.13 -6.68
CA ASP A 65 -16.64 5.86 -6.84
C ASP A 65 -17.83 5.71 -5.86
N GLY A 66 -18.16 6.78 -5.10
CA GLY A 66 -19.27 6.77 -4.13
C GLY A 66 -19.02 5.94 -2.87
N LEU A 67 -17.75 5.63 -2.56
CA LEU A 67 -17.36 4.73 -1.47
C LEU A 67 -17.42 5.36 -0.08
N PHE A 68 -17.40 6.69 0.01
CA PHE A 68 -17.56 7.46 1.25
C PHE A 68 -18.05 8.87 0.93
N TYR A 69 -18.79 9.48 1.86
CA TYR A 69 -19.35 10.82 1.67
C TYR A 69 -18.52 11.93 2.33
N ALA A 70 -17.72 11.58 3.35
CA ALA A 70 -16.89 12.54 4.07
C ALA A 70 -15.61 11.91 4.61
N THR A 71 -14.65 12.76 4.94
CA THR A 71 -13.37 12.36 5.53
C THR A 71 -12.99 13.24 6.70
N ALA A 72 -12.29 12.67 7.69
CA ALA A 72 -11.67 13.41 8.79
C ALA A 72 -10.16 13.09 8.84
N ALA A 73 -9.32 14.09 8.60
CA ALA A 73 -7.87 13.94 8.55
C ALA A 73 -7.20 14.86 9.58
N GLY A 74 -6.77 14.29 10.70
CA GLY A 74 -6.12 15.05 11.80
C GLY A 74 -4.60 14.95 11.74
N SER A 75 -3.91 16.09 11.82
CA SER A 75 -2.44 16.15 11.91
C SER A 75 -1.74 15.35 10.80
N GLN A 76 -2.03 15.68 9.54
CA GLN A 76 -1.50 15.00 8.35
C GLN A 76 0.03 14.90 8.39
N SER A 77 0.54 13.70 8.11
CA SER A 77 1.97 13.45 7.94
C SER A 77 2.21 12.72 6.63
N PHE A 78 3.17 13.22 5.85
CA PHE A 78 3.49 12.73 4.52
C PHE A 78 4.93 12.21 4.48
N ALA A 79 5.09 10.97 4.03
CA ALA A 79 6.39 10.46 3.62
C ALA A 79 6.70 10.94 2.19
N ALA A 80 7.99 10.91 1.81
CA ALA A 80 8.38 11.15 0.43
C ALA A 80 7.68 10.12 -0.50
N THR A 81 7.01 10.62 -1.53
CA THR A 81 6.37 9.76 -2.54
C THR A 81 7.39 9.50 -3.64
N ASN A 82 8.02 8.33 -3.56
CA ASN A 82 9.05 7.92 -4.50
C ASN A 82 8.43 7.28 -5.75
N THR A 83 9.11 7.42 -6.89
CA THR A 83 8.85 6.59 -8.07
C THR A 83 9.24 5.13 -7.82
N ILE A 84 8.82 4.22 -8.71
CA ILE A 84 9.23 2.80 -8.65
C ILE A 84 10.75 2.68 -8.65
N ASN A 85 11.44 3.38 -9.56
CA ASN A 85 12.90 3.36 -9.65
C ASN A 85 13.59 3.87 -8.38
N GLN A 86 13.04 4.92 -7.76
CA GLN A 86 13.55 5.44 -6.49
C GLN A 86 13.27 4.53 -5.30
N SER A 87 12.29 3.62 -5.42
CA SER A 87 11.93 2.66 -4.37
C SER A 87 12.66 1.32 -4.50
N GLN A 88 13.29 1.04 -5.65
CA GLN A 88 13.98 -0.23 -5.94
C GLN A 88 14.97 -0.64 -4.85
N PHE A 89 15.73 0.32 -4.29
CA PHE A 89 16.69 0.03 -3.22
C PHE A 89 16.05 -0.66 -2.01
N ALA A 90 14.78 -0.35 -1.69
CA ALA A 90 14.11 -0.95 -0.55
C ALA A 90 13.78 -2.42 -0.81
N TYR A 91 13.38 -2.74 -2.05
CA TYR A 91 13.17 -4.11 -2.50
C TYR A 91 14.47 -4.90 -2.52
N ASP A 92 15.54 -4.35 -3.11
CA ASP A 92 16.84 -5.02 -3.18
C ASP A 92 17.39 -5.33 -1.78
N ASN A 93 17.26 -4.38 -0.85
CA ASN A 93 17.65 -4.60 0.55
C ASN A 93 16.82 -5.68 1.24
N LEU A 94 15.51 -5.75 0.95
CA LEU A 94 14.65 -6.79 1.50
C LEU A 94 15.06 -8.17 0.99
N VAL A 95 15.28 -8.30 -0.31
CA VAL A 95 15.73 -9.54 -0.98
C VAL A 95 17.08 -10.01 -0.43
N ILE A 96 18.02 -9.09 -0.18
CA ILE A 96 19.32 -9.41 0.43
C ILE A 96 19.14 -9.91 1.87
N ARG A 97 18.35 -9.21 2.69
CA ARG A 97 18.15 -9.54 4.11
C ARG A 97 17.39 -10.84 4.34
N THR A 98 16.57 -11.24 3.37
CA THR A 98 15.75 -12.46 3.41
C THR A 98 16.38 -13.64 2.68
N SER A 99 17.64 -13.51 2.24
CA SER A 99 18.38 -14.55 1.50
C SER A 99 17.74 -14.96 0.16
N CYS A 100 16.93 -14.08 -0.44
CA CYS A 100 16.31 -14.31 -1.75
C CYS A 100 17.16 -13.80 -2.94
N ALA A 101 18.29 -13.14 -2.68
CA ALA A 101 19.11 -12.49 -3.72
C ALA A 101 19.70 -13.42 -4.78
N SER A 102 19.87 -14.72 -4.46
CA SER A 102 20.35 -15.72 -5.42
C SER A 102 19.22 -16.39 -6.22
N SER A 103 17.95 -16.07 -5.94
CA SER A 103 16.81 -16.61 -6.68
C SER A 103 16.71 -15.99 -8.07
N THR A 104 16.41 -16.82 -9.07
CA THR A 104 16.08 -16.35 -10.43
C THR A 104 14.76 -15.59 -10.47
N ASN A 105 13.85 -15.84 -9.52
CA ASN A 105 12.64 -15.05 -9.30
C ASN A 105 12.62 -14.62 -7.82
N THR A 106 13.12 -13.42 -7.56
CA THR A 106 13.28 -12.87 -6.21
C THR A 106 11.92 -12.63 -5.55
N LEU A 107 10.90 -12.19 -6.31
CA LEU A 107 9.57 -11.92 -5.78
C LEU A 107 8.85 -13.21 -5.37
N ASN A 108 8.94 -14.26 -6.19
CA ASN A 108 8.41 -15.58 -5.83
C ASN A 108 9.14 -16.16 -4.61
N CYS A 109 10.45 -15.94 -4.48
CA CYS A 109 11.17 -16.32 -3.26
C CYS A 109 10.58 -15.63 -2.03
N LEU A 110 10.39 -14.30 -2.07
CA LEU A 110 9.79 -13.55 -0.97
C LEU A 110 8.39 -14.05 -0.59
N ARG A 111 7.56 -14.43 -1.56
CA ARG A 111 6.20 -14.96 -1.33
C ARG A 111 6.17 -16.31 -0.62
N ASN A 112 7.25 -17.10 -0.72
CA ASN A 112 7.36 -18.41 -0.10
C ASN A 112 8.01 -18.36 1.30
N LEU A 113 8.35 -17.17 1.80
CA LEU A 113 8.88 -17.01 3.14
C LEU A 113 7.75 -17.00 4.18
N ASP A 114 8.07 -17.48 5.38
CA ASP A 114 7.20 -17.29 6.54
C ASP A 114 7.13 -15.82 6.93
N ALA A 115 5.97 -15.38 7.43
CA ALA A 115 5.77 -13.99 7.85
C ALA A 115 6.67 -13.55 9.02
N GLY A 116 7.26 -14.49 9.77
CA GLY A 116 8.26 -14.19 10.80
C GLY A 116 9.66 -13.92 10.23
N THR A 117 9.91 -14.36 8.99
CA THR A 117 11.17 -14.16 8.26
C THR A 117 11.15 -12.89 7.43
N LEU A 118 9.96 -12.47 6.97
CA LEU A 118 9.71 -11.29 6.14
C LEU A 118 9.43 -10.02 6.97
#